data_AF-A0A3E0KC47-F1
#
_entry.id   AF-A0A3E0KC47-F1
#
_cell.length_a   1.000
_cell.length_b   1.000
_cell.length_c   1.000
_cell.angle_alpha   90.00
_cell.angle_beta   90.00
_cell.angle_gamma   90.00
#
_symmetry.space_group_name_H-M   'P 1'
#
loop_
_entity.id
_entity.type
_entity.pdbx_description
1 polymer ?
#
loop_
_entity_poly.entity_id
_entity_poly.type
_entity_poly.pdbx_seq_one_letter_code
_entity_poly.pdbx_strand_id
1 'polypeptide(L)'
;MQGLRYLWGVVLGAVLTLFISGMTAGPAAAQPAATAVAGSGQLDGEKVVRLDLKQAVEMALANNVELALARQEVEAARVGLSQAQAMSLVSPSPTTLLQAEAGVALAERSLALAQQRVAFAVEGAYYDVLRLQNLLAVMDDALEAARRQLAVAESRFRTGVATQIDVLRAQTSLMQTEAERAQLADNLALVLARFRQTVGLDPDAAVELDETAVTYEPVPMTLEEAIAEGLRNRLELAQVRLAVEVAEKELEL
;
A
#
# COMPACT_ATOMS: atom_id res chain seq x y z
N MET A 1 26.55 35.05 -26.41
CA MET A 1 26.23 34.03 -25.39
C MET A 1 25.06 33.23 -25.97
N GLN A 2 25.25 32.10 -26.65
CA GLN A 2 25.67 30.78 -26.13
C GLN A 2 24.86 30.36 -24.89
N GLY A 3 24.09 29.26 -24.89
CA GLY A 3 23.77 28.37 -26.03
C GLY A 3 22.87 27.16 -25.65
N LEU A 4 22.23 26.59 -26.70
CA LEU A 4 21.75 25.20 -26.92
C LEU A 4 21.18 24.37 -25.75
N ARG A 5 19.93 23.85 -25.80
CA ARG A 5 19.39 22.76 -26.66
C ARG A 5 20.07 21.38 -26.52
N TYR A 6 19.42 20.45 -25.82
CA TYR A 6 19.15 19.01 -26.14
C TYR A 6 18.10 18.52 -25.11
N LEU A 7 17.09 17.68 -25.36
CA LEU A 7 16.57 17.02 -26.57
C LEU A 7 17.39 15.84 -27.15
N TRP A 8 17.11 14.62 -26.66
CA TRP A 8 17.34 13.32 -27.33
C TRP A 8 16.29 12.28 -26.85
N GLY A 9 15.98 11.32 -27.70
CA GLY A 9 15.24 10.10 -27.36
C GLY A 9 15.71 8.93 -28.24
N VAL A 10 15.08 7.75 -28.07
CA VAL A 10 15.29 6.50 -28.85
C VAL A 10 16.57 5.71 -28.55
N VAL A 11 16.41 4.45 -28.10
CA VAL A 11 16.89 3.15 -28.66
C VAL A 11 16.15 2.08 -27.83
N LEU A 12 15.17 1.29 -28.29
CA LEU A 12 15.00 0.38 -29.44
C LEU A 12 15.70 -0.99 -29.27
N GLY A 13 14.90 -2.05 -29.18
CA GLY A 13 15.29 -3.42 -29.51
C GLY A 13 14.22 -4.44 -29.14
N ALA A 14 13.91 -5.47 -29.92
CA ALA A 14 14.18 -5.79 -31.32
C ALA A 14 13.33 -7.06 -31.60
N VAL A 15 12.52 -7.07 -32.66
CA VAL A 15 11.69 -8.23 -33.02
C VAL A 15 12.54 -9.24 -33.80
N LEU A 16 12.39 -10.53 -33.50
CA LEU A 16 12.84 -11.62 -34.37
C LEU A 16 11.72 -12.66 -34.56
N THR A 17 10.90 -12.47 -35.59
CA THR A 17 9.99 -13.50 -36.11
C THR A 17 10.46 -13.93 -37.50
N LEU A 18 10.67 -15.24 -37.66
CA LEU A 18 11.29 -15.81 -38.85
C LEU A 18 10.20 -16.31 -39.81
N PHE A 19 10.13 -15.69 -40.99
CA PHE A 19 9.16 -16.05 -42.03
C PHE A 19 9.53 -17.39 -42.69
N ILE A 20 8.58 -18.33 -42.74
CA ILE A 20 8.63 -19.47 -43.67
C ILE A 20 7.37 -19.41 -44.52
N SER A 21 7.53 -19.04 -45.80
CA SER A 21 6.49 -19.17 -46.82
C SER A 21 6.56 -20.54 -47.48
N GLY A 22 5.45 -21.26 -47.50
CA GLY A 22 5.29 -22.52 -48.22
C GLY A 22 3.91 -22.58 -48.88
N MET A 23 3.86 -22.37 -50.20
CA MET A 23 2.63 -22.47 -51.00
C MET A 23 2.17 -23.93 -51.13
N THR A 24 0.85 -24.16 -51.02
CA THR A 24 0.05 -24.99 -51.94
C THR A 24 -1.44 -24.63 -51.79
N ALA A 25 -2.21 -24.77 -52.87
CA ALA A 25 -3.58 -24.27 -52.96
C ALA A 25 -4.64 -25.39 -52.91
N GLY A 26 -5.83 -25.07 -52.39
CA GLY A 26 -7.04 -25.90 -52.44
C GLY A 26 -8.26 -25.07 -52.01
N PRO A 27 -9.38 -25.07 -52.76
CA PRO A 27 -10.50 -24.16 -52.51
C PRO A 27 -11.60 -24.76 -51.60
N ALA A 28 -12.53 -23.87 -51.20
CA ALA A 28 -13.86 -24.11 -50.61
C ALA A 28 -14.00 -24.11 -49.07
N ALA A 29 -14.27 -22.92 -48.51
CA ALA A 29 -15.36 -22.69 -47.55
C ALA A 29 -15.63 -21.17 -47.44
N ALA A 30 -16.89 -20.75 -47.46
CA ALA A 30 -17.25 -19.35 -47.27
C ALA A 30 -17.37 -19.01 -45.77
N GLN A 31 -16.71 -17.94 -45.33
CA GLN A 31 -17.03 -17.23 -44.09
C GLN A 31 -17.03 -15.72 -44.37
N PRO A 32 -17.95 -14.94 -43.77
CA PRO A 32 -18.24 -13.58 -44.22
C PRO A 32 -17.27 -12.51 -43.70
N ALA A 33 -17.22 -11.45 -44.51
CA ALA A 33 -16.69 -10.11 -44.29
C ALA A 33 -16.24 -9.70 -42.87
N ALA A 34 -15.05 -9.13 -42.81
CA ALA A 34 -14.59 -8.33 -41.68
C ALA A 34 -15.46 -7.07 -41.47
N THR A 35 -15.78 -6.78 -40.21
CA THR A 35 -15.98 -5.41 -39.74
C THR A 35 -14.85 -5.06 -38.77
N ALA A 36 -13.93 -4.24 -39.24
CA ALA A 36 -12.88 -3.69 -38.40
C ALA A 36 -13.51 -2.71 -37.39
N VAL A 37 -13.60 -3.11 -36.12
CA VAL A 37 -13.71 -2.14 -35.03
C VAL A 37 -12.28 -1.74 -34.68
N ALA A 38 -11.84 -0.62 -35.25
CA ALA A 38 -10.68 0.11 -34.77
C ALA A 38 -11.00 0.68 -33.39
N GLY A 39 -10.92 -0.18 -32.37
CA GLY A 39 -10.94 0.23 -30.98
C GLY A 39 -9.63 0.93 -30.67
N SER A 40 -9.58 2.24 -30.88
CA SER A 40 -8.57 3.12 -30.30
C SER A 40 -8.77 3.17 -28.79
N GLY A 41 -8.44 2.06 -28.13
CA GLY A 41 -8.29 1.95 -26.69
C GLY A 41 -7.08 2.77 -26.30
N GLN A 42 -7.33 4.04 -26.00
CA GLN A 42 -6.34 4.96 -25.48
C GLN A 42 -5.66 4.32 -24.28
N LEU A 43 -4.33 4.36 -24.24
CA LEU A 43 -3.59 4.13 -23.00
C LEU A 43 -3.86 5.36 -22.13
N ASP A 44 -5.02 5.37 -21.48
CA ASP A 44 -5.45 6.44 -20.61
C ASP A 44 -4.39 6.64 -19.54
N GLY A 45 -3.92 7.88 -19.43
CA GLY A 45 -2.73 8.23 -18.66
C GLY A 45 -2.79 7.63 -17.26
N GLU A 46 -1.77 6.83 -16.95
CA GLU A 46 -1.58 6.15 -15.67
C GLU A 46 -1.80 7.17 -14.55
N LYS A 47 -2.96 7.05 -13.87
CA LYS A 47 -3.41 8.04 -12.88
C LYS A 47 -2.55 7.89 -11.64
N VAL A 48 -1.41 8.58 -11.63
CA VAL A 48 -0.54 8.71 -10.46
C VAL A 48 -1.35 9.32 -9.32
N VAL A 49 -1.70 8.49 -8.34
CA VAL A 49 -2.42 8.94 -7.15
C VAL A 49 -1.39 9.54 -6.20
N ARG A 50 -1.41 10.87 -6.09
CA ARG A 50 -0.65 11.58 -5.05
C ARG A 50 -1.42 11.52 -3.75
N LEU A 51 -0.73 11.13 -2.67
CA LEU A 51 -1.32 10.96 -1.36
C LEU A 51 -0.48 11.63 -0.28
N ASP A 52 -1.12 12.52 0.47
CA ASP A 52 -0.68 12.84 1.82
C ASP A 52 -1.17 11.77 2.81
N LEU A 53 -0.63 11.76 4.03
CA LEU A 53 -0.99 10.78 5.06
C LEU A 53 -2.50 10.79 5.40
N LYS A 54 -3.11 11.97 5.47
CA LYS A 54 -4.52 12.12 5.83
C LYS A 54 -5.40 11.55 4.72
N GLN A 55 -5.09 11.83 3.45
CA GLN A 55 -5.77 11.27 2.28
C GLN A 55 -5.62 9.75 2.23
N ALA A 56 -4.44 9.21 2.53
CA ALA A 56 -4.22 7.76 2.61
C ALA A 56 -5.14 7.12 3.66
N VAL A 57 -5.26 7.71 4.86
CA VAL A 57 -6.17 7.24 5.91
C VAL A 57 -7.64 7.39 5.50
N GLU A 58 -8.05 8.53 4.94
CA GLU A 58 -9.43 8.76 4.48
C GLU A 58 -9.84 7.77 3.37
N MET A 59 -8.96 7.49 2.41
CA MET A 59 -9.20 6.48 1.37
C MET A 59 -9.24 5.05 1.95
N ALA A 60 -8.36 4.71 2.87
CA ALA A 60 -8.38 3.41 3.54
C ALA A 60 -9.68 3.22 4.33
N LEU A 61 -10.11 4.24 5.07
CA LEU A 61 -11.38 4.24 5.78
C LEU A 61 -12.58 4.08 4.82
N ALA A 62 -12.50 4.59 3.58
CA ALA A 62 -13.52 4.37 2.57
C ALA A 62 -13.48 2.93 1.99
N ASN A 63 -12.31 2.51 1.49
CA ASN A 63 -12.17 1.42 0.50
C ASN A 63 -11.61 0.10 1.06
N ASN A 64 -11.09 0.08 2.29
CA ASN A 64 -10.47 -1.12 2.84
C ASN A 64 -11.49 -2.27 3.05
N VAL A 65 -11.12 -3.48 2.62
CA VAL A 65 -11.98 -4.68 2.64
C VAL A 65 -12.33 -5.15 4.05
N GLU A 66 -11.43 -5.02 5.03
CA GLU A 66 -11.69 -5.33 6.44
C GLU A 66 -12.82 -4.44 6.99
N LEU A 67 -12.83 -3.16 6.62
CA LEU A 67 -13.88 -2.22 7.03
C LEU A 67 -15.20 -2.46 6.27
N ALA A 68 -15.14 -2.93 5.03
CA ALA A 68 -16.34 -3.36 4.30
C ALA A 68 -17.00 -4.57 4.99
N LEU A 69 -16.22 -5.55 5.44
CA LEU A 69 -16.71 -6.70 6.21
C LEU A 69 -17.29 -6.26 7.57
N ALA A 70 -16.56 -5.45 8.35
CA ALA A 70 -17.03 -4.96 9.64
C ALA A 70 -18.32 -4.09 9.52
N ARG A 71 -18.48 -3.34 8.43
CA ARG A 71 -19.76 -2.66 8.12
C ARG A 71 -20.89 -3.65 7.84
N GLN A 72 -20.61 -4.72 7.11
CA GLN A 72 -21.60 -5.76 6.82
C GLN A 72 -22.06 -6.49 8.10
N GLU A 73 -21.18 -6.69 9.07
CA GLU A 73 -21.54 -7.21 10.40
C GLU A 73 -22.49 -6.28 11.16
N VAL A 74 -22.24 -4.97 11.14
CA VAL A 74 -23.15 -3.96 11.74
C VAL A 74 -24.52 -3.97 11.07
N GLU A 75 -24.59 -4.01 9.74
CA GLU A 75 -25.87 -4.07 9.03
C GLU A 75 -26.61 -5.41 9.26
N ALA A 76 -25.90 -6.53 9.34
CA ALA A 76 -26.49 -7.81 9.72
C ALA A 76 -27.08 -7.79 11.15
N ALA A 77 -26.38 -7.17 12.11
CA ALA A 77 -26.88 -6.99 13.46
C ALA A 77 -28.12 -6.08 13.50
N ARG A 78 -28.14 -5.00 12.72
CA ARG A 78 -29.30 -4.09 12.59
C ARG A 78 -30.53 -4.79 11.99
N VAL A 79 -30.32 -5.64 10.98
CA VAL A 79 -31.39 -6.50 10.45
C VAL A 79 -31.89 -7.45 11.52
N GLY A 80 -31.01 -8.08 12.30
CA GLY A 80 -31.38 -8.91 13.46
C GLY A 80 -32.24 -8.15 14.49
N LEU A 81 -31.86 -6.91 14.84
CA LEU A 81 -32.64 -6.04 15.72
C LEU A 81 -34.02 -5.72 15.17
N SER A 82 -34.14 -5.35 13.89
CA SER A 82 -35.45 -5.09 13.28
C SER A 82 -36.37 -6.33 13.27
N GLN A 83 -35.80 -7.54 13.13
CA GLN A 83 -36.56 -8.80 13.24
C GLN A 83 -36.99 -9.05 14.69
N ALA A 84 -36.11 -8.87 15.68
CA ALA A 84 -36.44 -9.00 17.09
C ALA A 84 -37.54 -8.02 17.53
N GLN A 85 -37.46 -6.77 17.08
CA GLN A 85 -38.51 -5.75 17.29
C GLN A 85 -39.85 -6.20 16.68
N ALA A 86 -39.85 -6.68 15.43
CA ALA A 86 -41.06 -7.17 14.77
C ALA A 86 -41.67 -8.40 15.47
N MET A 87 -40.84 -9.32 15.97
CA MET A 87 -41.31 -10.48 16.75
C MET A 87 -41.88 -10.07 18.11
N SER A 88 -41.27 -9.08 18.77
CA SER A 88 -41.73 -8.55 20.06
C SER A 88 -43.13 -7.94 20.00
N LEU A 89 -43.54 -7.39 18.84
CA LEU A 89 -44.92 -6.93 18.59
C LEU A 89 -45.96 -8.07 18.61
N VAL A 90 -45.55 -9.30 18.33
CA VAL A 90 -46.42 -10.49 18.30
C VAL A 90 -46.36 -11.26 19.62
N SER A 91 -45.15 -11.43 20.16
CA SER A 91 -44.87 -12.12 21.42
C SER A 91 -43.81 -11.34 22.18
N PRO A 92 -44.16 -10.57 23.22
CA PRO A 92 -43.21 -9.71 23.92
C PRO A 92 -42.13 -10.53 24.64
N SER A 93 -40.87 -10.33 24.26
CA SER A 93 -39.72 -10.96 24.91
C SER A 93 -38.62 -9.91 25.13
N PRO A 94 -38.56 -9.29 26.34
CA PRO A 94 -37.60 -8.24 26.65
C PRO A 94 -36.14 -8.66 26.47
N THR A 95 -35.82 -9.91 26.82
CA THR A 95 -34.46 -10.48 26.72
C THR A 95 -33.98 -10.58 25.27
N THR A 96 -34.82 -11.06 24.34
CA THR A 96 -34.44 -11.13 22.91
C THR A 96 -34.22 -9.75 22.28
N LEU A 97 -34.98 -8.74 22.72
CA LEU A 97 -34.81 -7.37 22.26
C LEU A 97 -33.50 -6.77 22.81
N LEU A 98 -33.25 -6.92 24.12
CA LEU A 98 -32.00 -6.51 24.76
C LEU A 98 -30.77 -7.15 24.08
N GLN A 99 -30.84 -8.45 23.79
CA GLN A 99 -29.78 -9.19 23.09
C GLN A 99 -29.50 -8.63 21.70
N ALA A 100 -30.55 -8.27 20.94
CA ALA A 100 -30.37 -7.73 19.61
C ALA A 100 -29.84 -6.28 19.62
N GLU A 101 -30.28 -5.46 20.58
CA GLU A 101 -29.74 -4.10 20.80
C GLU A 101 -28.25 -4.15 21.21
N ALA A 102 -27.91 -5.05 22.14
CA ALA A 102 -26.54 -5.34 22.54
C ALA A 102 -25.67 -5.82 21.36
N GLY A 103 -26.22 -6.70 20.52
CA GLY A 103 -25.54 -7.19 19.31
C GLY A 103 -25.17 -6.07 18.34
N VAL A 104 -26.09 -5.13 18.09
CA VAL A 104 -25.79 -3.92 17.28
C VAL A 104 -24.70 -3.08 17.93
N ALA A 105 -24.82 -2.79 19.23
CA ALA A 105 -23.85 -1.96 19.94
C ALA A 105 -22.44 -2.60 19.96
N LEU A 106 -22.34 -3.93 20.13
CA LEU A 106 -21.07 -4.66 20.06
C LEU A 106 -20.48 -4.66 18.65
N ALA A 107 -21.29 -4.82 17.60
CA ALA A 107 -20.84 -4.74 16.21
C ALA A 107 -20.33 -3.33 15.87
N GLU A 108 -21.02 -2.27 16.31
CA GLU A 108 -20.57 -0.88 16.10
C GLU A 108 -19.25 -0.58 16.83
N ARG A 109 -19.04 -1.13 18.04
CA ARG A 109 -17.73 -1.05 18.73
C ARG A 109 -16.64 -1.85 18.01
N SER A 110 -16.97 -3.01 17.44
CA SER A 110 -16.05 -3.81 16.61
C SER A 110 -15.60 -3.03 15.37
N LEU A 111 -16.54 -2.39 14.67
CA LEU A 111 -16.24 -1.52 13.51
C LEU A 111 -15.35 -0.33 13.91
N ALA A 112 -15.62 0.34 15.03
CA ALA A 112 -14.77 1.45 15.50
C ALA A 112 -13.34 0.99 15.82
N LEU A 113 -13.18 -0.20 16.41
CA LEU A 113 -11.86 -0.81 16.65
C LEU A 113 -11.14 -1.18 15.34
N ALA A 114 -11.86 -1.73 14.36
CA ALA A 114 -11.31 -2.03 13.04
C ALA A 114 -10.85 -0.74 12.33
N GLN A 115 -11.64 0.34 12.38
CA GLN A 115 -11.28 1.65 11.83
C GLN A 115 -9.98 2.20 12.45
N GLN A 116 -9.85 2.13 13.79
CA GLN A 116 -8.62 2.57 14.46
C GLN A 116 -7.40 1.71 14.06
N ARG A 117 -7.57 0.39 13.96
CA ARG A 117 -6.50 -0.53 13.53
C ARG A 117 -6.06 -0.27 12.10
N VAL A 118 -7.00 -0.09 11.18
CA VAL A 118 -6.71 0.21 9.77
C VAL A 118 -6.02 1.57 9.64
N ALA A 119 -6.49 2.62 10.32
CA ALA A 119 -5.84 3.93 10.32
C ALA A 119 -4.37 3.84 10.79
N PHE A 120 -4.12 3.19 11.93
CA PHE A 120 -2.77 2.99 12.46
C PHE A 120 -1.88 2.13 11.54
N ALA A 121 -2.45 1.10 10.89
CA ALA A 121 -1.72 0.28 9.92
C ALA A 121 -1.34 1.08 8.65
N VAL A 122 -2.20 2.00 8.20
CA VAL A 122 -1.92 2.91 7.08
C VAL A 122 -0.83 3.91 7.46
N GLU A 123 -0.89 4.50 8.65
CA GLU A 123 0.16 5.40 9.17
C GLU A 123 1.52 4.70 9.18
N GLY A 124 1.60 3.50 9.76
CA GLY A 124 2.84 2.71 9.76
C GLY A 124 3.36 2.39 8.36
N ALA A 125 2.47 1.92 7.46
CA ALA A 125 2.84 1.59 6.08
C ALA A 125 3.28 2.82 5.27
N TYR A 126 2.65 3.98 5.47
CA TYR A 126 3.03 5.25 4.83
C TYR A 126 4.47 5.64 5.18
N TYR A 127 4.81 5.65 6.48
CA TYR A 127 6.15 5.98 6.93
C TYR A 127 7.19 4.91 6.53
N ASP A 128 6.83 3.64 6.44
CA ASP A 128 7.73 2.60 5.93
C ASP A 128 8.05 2.76 4.43
N VAL A 129 7.08 3.17 3.60
CA VAL A 129 7.34 3.52 2.20
C VAL A 129 8.29 4.72 2.12
N LEU A 130 7.98 5.83 2.79
CA LEU A 130 8.83 7.03 2.79
C LEU A 130 10.26 6.73 3.27
N ARG A 131 10.39 5.94 4.34
CA ARG A 131 11.69 5.50 4.88
C ARG A 131 12.49 4.70 3.85
N LEU A 132 11.85 3.80 3.10
CA LEU A 132 12.53 3.01 2.07
C LEU A 132 12.88 3.84 0.82
N GLN A 133 12.05 4.82 0.45
CA GLN A 133 12.36 5.79 -0.62
C GLN A 133 13.60 6.61 -0.27
N ASN A 134 13.66 7.16 0.96
CA ASN A 134 14.82 7.89 1.46
C ASN A 134 16.08 7.03 1.51
N LEU A 135 15.97 5.79 2.00
CA LEU A 135 17.11 4.84 1.99
C LEU A 135 17.58 4.51 0.57
N LEU A 136 16.66 4.42 -0.41
CA LEU A 136 17.02 4.18 -1.81
C LEU A 136 17.77 5.37 -2.42
N ALA A 137 17.35 6.60 -2.14
CA ALA A 137 18.08 7.81 -2.54
C ALA A 137 19.50 7.87 -1.95
N VAL A 138 19.66 7.53 -0.66
CA VAL A 138 21.00 7.42 -0.03
C VAL A 138 21.83 6.30 -0.67
N MET A 139 21.20 5.20 -1.10
CA MET A 139 21.89 4.11 -1.80
C MET A 139 22.26 4.47 -3.24
N ASP A 140 21.51 5.34 -3.90
CA ASP A 140 21.87 5.93 -5.20
C ASP A 140 23.13 6.79 -5.10
N ASP A 141 23.25 7.64 -4.06
CA ASP A 141 24.46 8.42 -3.78
C ASP A 141 25.67 7.51 -3.47
N ALA A 142 25.46 6.45 -2.68
CA ALA A 142 26.48 5.45 -2.37
C ALA A 142 26.97 4.71 -3.62
N LEU A 143 26.06 4.37 -4.54
CA LEU A 143 26.37 3.75 -5.82
C LEU A 143 27.19 4.70 -6.71
N GLU A 144 26.83 5.99 -6.76
CA GLU A 144 27.61 6.98 -7.50
C GLU A 144 29.02 7.16 -6.91
N ALA A 145 29.16 7.12 -5.57
CA ALA A 145 30.44 7.12 -4.89
C ALA A 145 31.30 5.88 -5.22
N ALA A 146 30.71 4.68 -5.23
CA ALA A 146 31.39 3.45 -5.62
C ALA A 146 31.89 3.49 -7.07
N ARG A 147 31.09 4.02 -8.01
CA ARG A 147 31.48 4.23 -9.41
C ARG A 147 32.66 5.19 -9.55
N ARG A 148 32.64 6.31 -8.81
CA ARG A 148 33.78 7.25 -8.76
C ARG A 148 35.04 6.58 -8.20
N GLN A 149 34.91 5.77 -7.15
CA GLN A 149 36.03 5.07 -6.54
C GLN A 149 36.68 4.04 -7.49
N LEU A 150 35.88 3.31 -8.28
CA LEU A 150 36.37 2.46 -9.36
C LEU A 150 37.15 3.25 -10.41
N ALA A 151 36.59 4.35 -10.92
CA ALA A 151 37.25 5.19 -11.91
C ALA A 151 38.62 5.75 -11.41
N VAL A 152 38.71 6.09 -10.12
CA VAL A 152 39.98 6.50 -9.48
C VAL A 152 40.97 5.35 -9.40
N ALA A 153 40.53 4.14 -9.01
CA ALA A 153 41.39 2.96 -8.94
C ALA A 153 41.96 2.58 -10.32
N GLU A 154 41.12 2.54 -11.36
CA GLU A 154 41.53 2.31 -12.74
C GLU A 154 42.52 3.36 -13.25
N SER A 155 42.29 4.64 -12.93
CA SER A 155 43.19 5.72 -13.31
C SER A 155 44.57 5.57 -12.65
N ARG A 156 44.62 5.23 -11.36
CA ARG A 156 45.88 4.98 -10.62
C ARG A 156 46.59 3.71 -11.11
N PHE A 157 45.86 2.69 -11.53
CA PHE A 157 46.44 1.51 -12.16
C PHE A 157 47.09 1.85 -13.50
N ARG A 158 46.42 2.64 -14.36
CA ARG A 158 46.98 3.13 -15.63
C ARG A 158 48.25 3.98 -15.46
N THR A 159 48.40 4.69 -14.34
CA THR A 159 49.62 5.45 -14.02
C THR A 159 50.67 4.65 -13.22
N GLY A 160 50.44 3.37 -12.96
CA GLY A 160 51.36 2.49 -12.21
C GLY A 160 51.41 2.75 -10.70
N VAL A 161 50.48 3.53 -10.16
CA VAL A 161 50.41 3.93 -8.73
C VAL A 161 49.56 2.97 -7.90
N ALA A 162 48.64 2.24 -8.51
CA ALA A 162 47.82 1.21 -7.86
C ALA A 162 48.00 -0.16 -8.55
N THR A 163 47.61 -1.23 -7.85
CA THR A 163 47.70 -2.60 -8.36
C THR A 163 46.39 -3.06 -9.02
N GLN A 164 46.43 -4.15 -9.79
CA GLN A 164 45.21 -4.78 -10.30
C GLN A 164 44.29 -5.29 -9.18
N ILE A 165 44.85 -5.65 -8.01
CA ILE A 165 44.07 -6.05 -6.83
C ILE A 165 43.23 -4.89 -6.30
N ASP A 166 43.74 -3.66 -6.38
CA ASP A 166 42.99 -2.47 -5.93
C ASP A 166 41.83 -2.13 -6.88
N VAL A 167 42.02 -2.34 -8.19
CA VAL A 167 40.93 -2.24 -9.18
C VAL A 167 39.88 -3.32 -8.93
N LEU A 168 40.28 -4.58 -8.76
CA LEU A 168 39.36 -5.69 -8.46
C LEU A 168 38.58 -5.44 -7.16
N ARG A 169 39.23 -4.93 -6.10
CA ARG A 169 38.55 -4.56 -4.85
C ARG A 169 37.49 -3.47 -5.06
N ALA A 170 37.79 -2.46 -5.89
CA ALA A 170 36.82 -1.42 -6.22
C ALA A 170 35.66 -1.94 -7.09
N GLN A 171 35.93 -2.86 -8.03
CA GLN A 171 34.89 -3.54 -8.82
C GLN A 171 33.97 -4.39 -7.93
N THR A 172 34.53 -5.19 -7.02
CA THR A 172 33.74 -5.96 -6.03
C THR A 172 32.89 -5.04 -5.15
N SER A 173 33.44 -3.91 -4.69
CA SER A 173 32.67 -2.93 -3.91
C SER A 173 31.51 -2.34 -4.71
N LEU A 174 31.70 -2.02 -5.99
CA LEU A 174 30.64 -1.53 -6.86
C LEU A 174 29.54 -2.58 -7.05
N MET A 175 29.91 -3.83 -7.38
CA MET A 175 28.96 -4.93 -7.56
C MET A 175 28.14 -5.22 -6.29
N GLN A 176 28.77 -5.09 -5.11
CA GLN A 176 28.09 -5.23 -3.82
C GLN A 176 27.05 -4.12 -3.61
N THR A 177 27.40 -2.85 -3.85
CA THR A 177 26.46 -1.73 -3.74
C THR A 177 25.34 -1.81 -4.78
N GLU A 178 25.62 -2.29 -5.99
CA GLU A 178 24.57 -2.53 -7.01
C GLU A 178 23.59 -3.64 -6.57
N ALA A 179 24.07 -4.71 -5.93
CA ALA A 179 23.22 -5.76 -5.38
C ALA A 179 22.38 -5.28 -4.18
N GLU A 180 22.98 -4.52 -3.25
CA GLU A 180 22.29 -3.93 -2.10
C GLU A 180 21.18 -2.95 -2.54
N ARG A 181 21.46 -2.12 -3.55
CA ARG A 181 20.46 -1.24 -4.16
C ARG A 181 19.31 -2.01 -4.80
N ALA A 182 19.60 -3.09 -5.53
CA ALA A 182 18.56 -3.92 -6.14
C ALA A 182 17.63 -4.54 -5.08
N GLN A 183 18.19 -5.13 -4.02
CA GLN A 183 17.42 -5.68 -2.90
C GLN A 183 16.55 -4.60 -2.22
N LEU A 184 17.06 -3.38 -2.08
CA LEU A 184 16.33 -2.27 -1.49
C LEU A 184 15.16 -1.79 -2.39
N ALA A 185 15.36 -1.77 -3.71
CA ALA A 185 14.30 -1.45 -4.67
C ALA A 185 13.20 -2.54 -4.70
N ASP A 186 13.57 -3.82 -4.66
CA ASP A 186 12.61 -4.93 -4.57
C ASP A 186 11.80 -4.89 -3.27
N ASN A 187 12.44 -4.55 -2.14
CA ASN A 187 11.77 -4.35 -0.86
C ASN A 187 10.81 -3.15 -0.88
N LEU A 188 11.21 -2.03 -1.49
CA LEU A 188 10.33 -0.87 -1.69
C LEU A 188 9.10 -1.24 -2.54
N ALA A 189 9.27 -2.01 -3.61
CA ALA A 189 8.15 -2.48 -4.43
C ALA A 189 7.18 -3.37 -3.64
N LEU A 190 7.69 -4.28 -2.80
CA LEU A 190 6.89 -5.12 -1.91
C LEU A 190 6.11 -4.30 -0.86
N VAL A 191 6.75 -3.29 -0.26
CA VAL A 191 6.10 -2.43 0.74
C VAL A 191 5.06 -1.50 0.09
N LEU A 192 5.32 -0.98 -1.11
CA LEU A 192 4.32 -0.24 -1.91
C LEU A 192 3.11 -1.11 -2.26
N ALA A 193 3.30 -2.37 -2.68
CA ALA A 193 2.19 -3.29 -2.96
C ALA A 193 1.33 -3.54 -1.70
N ARG A 194 1.98 -3.72 -0.54
CA ARG A 194 1.28 -3.83 0.76
C ARG A 194 0.54 -2.55 1.14
N PHE A 195 1.15 -1.37 0.94
CA PHE A 195 0.51 -0.08 1.18
C PHE A 195 -0.76 0.09 0.33
N ARG A 196 -0.69 -0.21 -0.98
CA ARG A 196 -1.86 -0.20 -1.88
C ARG A 196 -2.97 -1.12 -1.35
N GLN A 197 -2.64 -2.34 -0.95
CA GLN A 197 -3.60 -3.28 -0.36
C GLN A 197 -4.26 -2.71 0.92
N THR A 198 -3.48 -2.16 1.86
CA THR A 198 -4.01 -1.60 3.11
C THR A 198 -4.90 -0.38 2.87
N VAL A 199 -4.61 0.44 1.86
CA VAL A 199 -5.44 1.61 1.48
C VAL A 199 -6.66 1.22 0.63
N GLY A 200 -6.72 -0.01 0.11
CA GLY A 200 -7.79 -0.45 -0.79
C GLY A 200 -7.66 0.11 -2.21
N LEU A 201 -6.42 0.31 -2.67
CA LEU A 201 -6.09 0.67 -4.05
C LEU A 201 -5.85 -0.59 -4.89
N ASP A 202 -5.92 -0.43 -6.21
CA ASP A 202 -5.52 -1.47 -7.16
C ASP A 202 -4.02 -1.83 -6.98
N PRO A 203 -3.61 -3.10 -7.04
CA PRO A 203 -2.21 -3.51 -6.89
C PRO A 203 -1.24 -2.83 -7.84
N ASP A 204 -1.68 -2.49 -9.06
CA ASP A 204 -0.88 -1.89 -10.12
C ASP A 204 -1.01 -0.36 -10.17
N ALA A 205 -1.76 0.27 -9.25
CA ALA A 205 -1.93 1.72 -9.22
C ALA A 205 -0.59 2.46 -8.98
N ALA A 206 -0.20 3.36 -9.87
CA ALA A 206 0.88 4.31 -9.63
C ALA A 206 0.53 5.21 -8.43
N VAL A 207 1.39 5.22 -7.41
CA VAL A 207 1.23 5.99 -6.18
C VAL A 207 2.49 6.80 -5.94
N GLU A 208 2.33 8.10 -5.79
CA GLU A 208 3.36 9.02 -5.29
C GLU A 208 2.95 9.45 -3.87
N LEU A 209 3.79 9.20 -2.87
CA LEU A 209 3.57 9.75 -1.53
C LEU A 209 4.20 11.13 -1.45
N ASP A 210 3.52 12.08 -0.80
CA ASP A 210 4.08 13.41 -0.62
C ASP A 210 5.09 13.41 0.55
N GLU A 211 6.34 13.76 0.26
CA GLU A 211 7.39 13.96 1.28
C GLU A 211 7.17 15.29 2.02
N THR A 212 6.03 15.40 2.69
CA THR A 212 5.83 16.45 3.69
C THR A 212 6.82 16.18 4.83
N ALA A 213 7.86 17.02 4.94
CA ALA A 213 8.97 16.81 5.86
C ALA A 213 8.49 16.51 7.28
N VAL A 214 8.80 15.31 7.78
CA VAL A 214 8.37 14.82 9.10
C VAL A 214 9.04 15.67 10.17
N THR A 215 8.34 16.73 10.58
CA THR A 215 8.82 17.68 11.57
C THR A 215 8.62 17.08 12.94
N TYR A 216 9.72 16.86 13.68
CA TYR A 216 9.64 16.35 15.04
C TYR A 216 9.06 17.43 15.98
N GLU A 217 7.80 17.25 16.37
CA GLU A 217 7.17 18.03 17.44
C GLU A 217 7.17 17.21 18.74
N PRO A 218 7.89 17.63 19.79
CA PRO A 218 7.91 16.91 21.05
C PRO A 218 6.57 17.06 21.77
N VAL A 219 5.91 15.93 22.07
CA VAL A 219 4.67 15.90 22.86
C VAL A 219 5.00 16.22 24.33
N PRO A 220 4.45 17.30 24.92
CA PRO A 220 4.76 17.70 26.29
C PRO A 220 3.91 16.92 27.30
N MET A 221 4.19 15.61 27.44
CA MET A 221 3.45 14.70 28.32
C MET A 221 4.41 13.70 28.99
N THR A 222 4.21 13.41 30.27
CA THR A 222 4.95 12.37 31.00
C THR A 222 4.44 10.96 30.64
N LEU A 223 5.23 9.93 30.97
CA LEU A 223 4.83 8.54 30.74
C LEU A 223 3.57 8.17 31.55
N GLU A 224 3.49 8.66 32.79
CA GLU A 224 2.37 8.46 33.70
C GLU A 224 1.07 9.09 33.14
N GLU A 225 1.15 10.32 32.62
CA GLU A 225 0.03 11.00 31.97
C GLU A 225 -0.39 10.28 30.68
N ALA A 226 0.55 9.81 29.87
CA ALA A 226 0.28 9.07 28.65
C ALA A 226 -0.43 7.72 28.91
N ILE A 227 -0.02 7.00 29.96
CA ILE A 227 -0.70 5.77 30.41
C ILE A 227 -2.11 6.11 30.92
N ALA A 228 -2.28 7.17 31.70
CA ALA A 228 -3.58 7.57 32.23
C ALA A 228 -4.56 8.05 31.15
N GLU A 229 -4.07 8.73 30.11
CA GLU A 229 -4.84 9.13 28.91
C GLU A 229 -5.20 7.91 28.06
N GLY A 230 -4.21 7.05 27.79
CA GLY A 230 -4.40 5.81 27.03
C GLY A 230 -5.44 4.89 27.65
N LEU A 231 -5.43 4.70 28.98
CA LEU A 231 -6.43 3.89 29.69
C LEU A 231 -7.84 4.50 29.70
N ARG A 232 -7.96 5.84 29.66
CA ARG A 232 -9.27 6.53 29.61
C ARG A 232 -9.94 6.40 28.25
N ASN A 233 -9.16 6.46 27.16
CA ASN A 233 -9.69 6.48 25.79
C ASN A 233 -9.65 5.10 25.08
N ARG A 234 -9.30 4.03 25.80
CA ARG A 234 -9.09 2.70 25.22
C ARG A 234 -10.39 2.05 24.75
N LEU A 235 -10.60 1.96 23.44
CA LEU A 235 -11.80 1.38 22.84
C LEU A 235 -12.01 -0.10 23.22
N GLU A 236 -10.94 -0.89 23.40
CA GLU A 236 -11.06 -2.29 23.83
C GLU A 236 -11.67 -2.39 25.24
N LEU A 237 -11.32 -1.47 26.15
CA LEU A 237 -11.90 -1.44 27.50
C LEU A 237 -13.37 -1.00 27.46
N ALA A 238 -13.74 -0.10 26.54
CA ALA A 238 -15.13 0.28 26.32
C ALA A 238 -15.97 -0.89 25.77
N GLN A 239 -15.42 -1.68 24.84
CA GLN A 239 -16.08 -2.88 24.29
C GLN A 239 -16.30 -3.95 25.37
N VAL A 240 -15.28 -4.24 26.20
CA VAL A 240 -15.40 -5.23 27.28
C VAL A 240 -16.39 -4.77 28.36
N ARG A 241 -16.40 -3.48 28.73
CA ARG A 241 -17.40 -2.94 29.68
C ARG A 241 -18.83 -3.08 29.17
N LEU A 242 -19.06 -2.79 27.89
CA LEU A 242 -20.38 -2.97 27.27
C LEU A 242 -20.83 -4.44 27.32
N ALA A 243 -19.92 -5.40 27.05
CA ALA A 243 -20.24 -6.82 27.15
C ALA A 243 -20.60 -7.27 28.58
N VAL A 244 -19.94 -6.70 29.60
CA VAL A 244 -20.29 -6.94 31.02
C VAL A 244 -21.65 -6.34 31.37
N GLU A 245 -21.91 -5.08 31.00
CA GLU A 245 -23.19 -4.40 31.27
C GLU A 245 -24.39 -5.15 30.64
N VAL A 246 -24.19 -5.74 29.47
CA VAL A 246 -25.20 -6.59 28.81
C VAL A 246 -25.44 -7.88 29.61
N ALA A 247 -24.37 -8.59 29.98
CA ALA A 247 -24.48 -9.84 30.75
C ALA A 247 -25.07 -9.64 32.15
N GLU A 248 -24.83 -8.48 32.78
CA GLU A 248 -25.47 -8.09 34.05
C GLU A 248 -26.98 -7.87 33.85
N LYS A 249 -27.39 -7.11 32.82
CA LYS A 249 -28.81 -6.87 32.51
C LYS A 249 -29.57 -8.14 32.10
N GLU A 250 -28.91 -9.12 31.47
CA GLU A 250 -29.51 -10.43 31.18
C GLU A 250 -29.82 -11.24 32.46
N LEU A 251 -29.11 -11.01 33.56
CA LEU A 251 -29.34 -11.70 34.84
C LEU A 251 -30.50 -11.09 35.63
N GLU A 252 -30.88 -9.84 35.34
CA GLU A 252 -31.94 -9.09 36.05
C GLU A 252 -33.35 -9.29 35.46
N LEU A 253 -33.49 -9.97 34.31
CA LEU A 253 -34.74 -10.14 33.54
C LEU A 253 -35.36 -11.55 33.62
#